data_AF-A0A952QEZ8-F1
#
_entry.id   AF-A0A952QEZ8-F1
#
_cell.length_a   1.000
_cell.length_b   1.000
_cell.length_c   1.000
_cell.angle_alpha   90.00
_cell.angle_beta   90.00
_cell.angle_gamma   90.00
#
_symmetry.space_group_name_H-M   'P 1'
#
loop_
_entity.id
_entity.type
_entity.pdbx_description
1 polymer ?
#
loop_
_entity_poly.entity_id
_entity_poly.type
_entity_poly.pdbx_seq_one_letter_code
_entity_poly.pdbx_strand_id
1 'polypeptide(L)'
;MLVTPNFIGKPWPETELANALSMEISSGTIRIIPVLDVSHAVFAERYPLMADKLSRSWDAGVGELASMLAERIDHRVDDWHWGIHPQEYIGPVWVRITAAPEQQGEDHVVTILWGDSLFEKTIRVGDTPLSLRHRKLLNDHAPLLIHTSPAAQVTVGEGRAPDKHNLLIDEGWRRIEGSPQTRQ
;
A
#
# COMPACT_ATOMS: atom_id res chain seq x y z
N MET A 1 -13.88 0.78 5.36
CA MET A 1 -15.28 0.89 4.86
C MET A 1 -16.00 1.93 5.70
N LEU A 2 -16.70 2.90 5.10
CA LEU A 2 -17.44 3.93 5.85
C LEU A 2 -18.92 3.53 5.99
N VAL A 3 -19.40 3.45 7.23
CA VAL A 3 -20.78 3.12 7.59
C VAL A 3 -21.49 4.40 8.01
N THR A 4 -22.26 4.97 7.09
CA THR A 4 -23.10 6.15 7.33
C THR A 4 -24.54 5.73 7.59
N PRO A 5 -25.42 6.64 8.08
CA PRO A 5 -26.84 6.33 8.19
C PRO A 5 -27.47 5.83 6.87
N ASN A 6 -27.00 6.34 5.73
CA ASN A 6 -27.47 5.94 4.40
C ASN A 6 -26.92 4.59 3.91
N PHE A 7 -25.89 4.07 4.58
CA PHE A 7 -25.34 2.74 4.33
C PHE A 7 -26.21 1.66 4.98
N ILE A 8 -26.79 1.98 6.14
CA ILE A 8 -27.64 1.07 6.93
C ILE A 8 -28.98 0.85 6.22
N GLY A 9 -29.38 -0.41 6.08
CA GLY A 9 -30.67 -0.80 5.51
C GLY A 9 -30.70 -1.01 3.99
N LYS A 10 -29.55 -0.88 3.30
CA LYS A 10 -29.43 -1.33 1.91
C LYS A 10 -29.12 -2.84 1.87
N PRO A 11 -29.65 -3.58 0.87
CA PRO A 11 -29.43 -5.03 0.75
C PRO A 11 -28.00 -5.39 0.29
N TRP A 12 -27.36 -4.54 -0.51
CA TRP A 12 -26.03 -4.79 -1.06
C TRP A 12 -24.89 -4.84 0.00
N PRO A 13 -24.86 -3.95 1.01
CA PRO A 13 -23.91 -4.02 2.12
C PRO A 13 -23.84 -5.37 2.87
N GLU A 14 -24.95 -6.11 2.98
CA GLU A 14 -25.01 -7.31 3.82
C GLU A 14 -24.22 -8.47 3.23
N THR A 15 -24.34 -8.70 1.92
CA THR A 15 -23.62 -9.77 1.23
C THR A 15 -22.12 -9.52 1.20
N GLU A 16 -21.71 -8.27 0.95
CA GLU A 16 -20.28 -7.92 0.94
C GLU A 16 -19.64 -8.03 2.32
N LEU A 17 -20.35 -7.58 3.37
CA LEU A 17 -19.90 -7.69 4.76
C LEU A 17 -19.75 -9.14 5.21
N ALA A 18 -20.72 -9.99 4.86
CA ALA A 18 -20.67 -11.41 5.18
C ALA A 18 -19.50 -12.11 4.48
N ASN A 19 -19.26 -11.79 3.22
CA ASN A 19 -18.14 -12.33 2.45
C ASN A 19 -16.79 -11.88 3.03
N ALA A 20 -16.66 -10.59 3.33
CA ALA A 20 -15.44 -10.05 3.93
C ALA A 20 -15.14 -10.70 5.28
N LEU A 21 -16.14 -10.85 6.15
CA LEU A 21 -15.98 -11.55 7.42
C LEU A 21 -15.56 -13.01 7.24
N SER A 22 -16.19 -13.71 6.30
CA SER A 22 -15.88 -15.11 6.04
C SER A 22 -14.43 -15.29 5.57
N MET A 23 -13.92 -14.35 4.77
CA MET A 23 -12.52 -14.33 4.36
C MET A 23 -11.56 -13.99 5.51
N GLU A 24 -11.96 -13.13 6.45
CA GLU A 24 -11.14 -12.81 7.62
C GLU A 24 -11.08 -13.98 8.60
N ILE A 25 -12.21 -14.64 8.88
CA ILE A 25 -12.27 -15.83 9.75
C ILE A 25 -11.40 -16.95 9.18
N SER A 26 -11.44 -17.17 7.86
CA SER A 26 -10.66 -18.24 7.22
C SER A 26 -9.16 -17.95 7.15
N SER A 27 -8.76 -16.67 7.02
CA SER A 27 -7.36 -16.28 6.86
C SER A 27 -6.69 -15.77 8.15
N GLY A 28 -7.46 -15.57 9.23
CA GLY A 28 -6.99 -14.96 10.48
C GLY A 28 -6.49 -13.51 10.33
N THR A 29 -6.66 -12.92 9.16
CA THR A 29 -6.14 -11.59 8.81
C THR A 29 -7.29 -10.62 8.67
N ILE A 30 -7.23 -9.49 9.38
CA ILE A 30 -8.23 -8.42 9.27
C ILE A 30 -8.09 -7.77 7.89
N ARG A 31 -9.17 -7.74 7.10
CA ARG A 31 -9.20 -7.19 5.74
C ARG A 31 -9.99 -5.89 5.65
N ILE A 32 -11.01 -5.75 6.49
CA ILE A 32 -11.88 -4.57 6.54
C ILE A 32 -11.90 -4.03 7.96
N ILE A 33 -11.75 -2.71 8.07
CA ILE A 33 -12.04 -1.95 9.30
C ILE A 33 -13.23 -1.02 9.02
N PRO A 34 -14.36 -1.18 9.73
CA PRO A 34 -15.48 -0.27 9.65
C PRO A 34 -15.16 1.04 10.36
N VAL A 35 -15.40 2.14 9.66
CA VAL A 35 -15.42 3.50 10.20
C VAL A 35 -16.89 3.91 10.30
N LEU A 36 -17.36 4.22 11.49
CA LEU A 36 -18.77 4.40 11.81
C LEU A 36 -19.08 5.89 11.93
N ASP A 37 -19.94 6.41 11.06
CA ASP A 37 -20.63 7.70 11.20
C ASP A 37 -22.02 7.49 11.85
N VAL A 38 -22.12 6.42 12.63
CA VAL A 38 -23.28 6.01 13.43
C VAL A 38 -22.79 5.47 14.76
N SER A 39 -23.66 5.38 15.76
CA SER A 39 -23.28 4.73 17.01
C SER A 39 -22.96 3.25 16.79
N HIS A 40 -22.03 2.72 17.60
CA HIS A 40 -21.70 1.30 17.60
C HIS A 40 -22.93 0.40 17.86
N ALA A 41 -23.84 0.86 18.73
CA ALA A 41 -25.06 0.12 19.06
C ALA A 41 -25.95 -0.08 17.81
N VAL A 42 -26.16 0.98 17.02
CA VAL A 42 -26.95 0.92 15.78
C VAL A 42 -26.27 0.02 14.74
N PHE A 43 -24.94 0.06 14.65
CA PHE A 43 -24.18 -0.81 13.78
C PHE A 43 -24.28 -2.30 14.19
N ALA A 44 -24.09 -2.59 15.47
CA ALA A 44 -24.14 -3.95 16.01
C ALA A 44 -25.55 -4.56 15.96
N GLU A 45 -26.59 -3.75 16.17
CA GLU A 45 -27.98 -4.19 16.00
C GLU A 45 -28.26 -4.63 14.57
N ARG A 46 -27.80 -3.86 13.57
CA ARG A 46 -28.03 -4.20 12.17
C ARG A 46 -27.13 -5.33 11.67
N TYR A 47 -25.90 -5.38 12.14
CA TYR A 47 -24.90 -6.36 11.71
C TYR A 47 -24.34 -7.11 12.94
N PRO A 48 -25.12 -8.04 13.55
CA PRO A 48 -24.70 -8.73 14.77
C PRO A 48 -23.38 -9.49 14.64
N LEU A 49 -23.10 -10.04 13.45
CA LEU A 49 -21.83 -10.72 13.16
C LEU A 49 -20.61 -9.78 13.17
N MET A 50 -20.84 -8.46 13.11
CA MET A 50 -19.82 -7.43 13.19
C MET A 50 -19.72 -6.78 14.58
N ALA A 51 -20.53 -7.22 15.56
CA ALA A 51 -20.60 -6.58 16.86
C ALA A 51 -19.26 -6.60 17.62
N ASP A 52 -18.50 -7.69 17.48
CA ASP A 52 -17.18 -7.84 18.11
C ASP A 52 -16.04 -7.34 17.22
N LYS A 53 -16.37 -6.82 16.04
CA LYS A 53 -15.36 -6.33 15.10
C LYS A 53 -14.86 -4.97 15.57
N LEU A 54 -13.54 -4.84 15.60
CA LEU A 54 -12.89 -3.56 15.84
C LEU A 54 -13.39 -2.53 14.82
N SER A 55 -14.09 -1.52 15.33
CA SER A 55 -14.65 -0.40 14.58
C SER A 55 -14.32 0.91 15.28
N ARG A 56 -14.43 2.04 14.57
CA ARG A 56 -14.07 3.36 15.10
C ARG A 56 -15.09 4.41 14.69
N SER A 57 -15.34 5.38 15.56
CA SER A 57 -16.20 6.52 15.24
C SER A 57 -15.52 7.46 14.25
N TRP A 58 -16.31 8.02 13.33
CA TRP A 58 -15.96 9.10 12.42
C TRP A 58 -15.74 10.44 13.15
N ASP A 59 -16.21 10.57 14.40
CA ASP A 59 -16.11 11.78 15.22
C ASP A 59 -14.66 12.22 15.51
N ALA A 60 -13.70 11.29 15.39
CA ALA A 60 -12.26 11.54 15.49
C ALA A 60 -11.71 12.44 14.34
N GLY A 61 -12.49 12.60 13.27
CA GLY A 61 -12.10 13.40 12.11
C GLY A 61 -11.12 12.69 11.18
N VAL A 62 -10.96 13.25 9.97
CA VAL A 62 -10.18 12.64 8.88
C VAL A 62 -8.69 12.48 9.22
N GLY A 63 -8.12 13.42 9.97
CA GLY A 63 -6.70 13.40 10.34
C GLY A 63 -6.35 12.22 11.25
N GLU A 64 -7.13 12.01 12.30
CA GLU A 64 -6.92 10.91 13.25
C GLU A 64 -7.18 9.55 12.58
N LEU A 65 -8.19 9.47 11.70
CA LEU A 65 -8.44 8.29 10.89
C LEU A 65 -7.25 7.96 9.97
N ALA A 66 -6.65 8.96 9.33
CA ALA A 66 -5.51 8.78 8.45
C ALA A 66 -4.26 8.32 9.23
N SER A 67 -3.97 8.94 10.38
CA SER A 67 -2.88 8.50 11.27
C SER A 67 -3.07 7.07 11.75
N MET A 68 -4.29 6.69 12.14
CA MET A 68 -4.59 5.34 12.57
C MET A 68 -4.54 4.31 11.43
N LEU A 69 -5.04 4.66 10.24
CA LEU A 69 -4.91 3.80 9.07
C LEU A 69 -3.45 3.62 8.70
N ALA A 70 -2.63 4.68 8.81
CA ALA A 70 -1.19 4.54 8.66
C ALA A 70 -0.68 3.48 9.64
N GLU A 71 -0.86 3.66 10.97
CA GLU A 71 -0.36 2.73 12.02
C GLU A 71 -0.72 1.25 11.82
N ARG A 72 -1.81 0.94 11.12
CA ARG A 72 -2.31 -0.42 10.87
C ARG A 72 -1.97 -0.99 9.50
N ILE A 73 -1.61 -0.15 8.54
CA ILE A 73 -1.02 -0.61 7.27
C ILE A 73 0.38 -1.14 7.60
N ASP A 74 0.74 -2.27 7.01
CA ASP A 74 1.99 -2.96 7.33
C ASP A 74 3.20 -2.02 7.21
N HIS A 75 3.69 -1.57 8.37
CA HIS A 75 4.85 -0.69 8.53
C HIS A 75 6.13 -1.49 8.71
N ARG A 76 6.13 -2.78 8.39
CA ARG A 76 7.32 -3.61 8.52
C ARG A 76 8.46 -2.97 7.74
N VAL A 77 9.45 -2.58 8.52
CA VAL A 77 10.80 -2.32 8.06
C VAL A 77 11.38 -3.70 7.79
N ASP A 78 11.62 -4.00 6.53
CA ASP A 78 12.23 -5.24 6.07
C ASP A 78 13.34 -4.87 5.09
N ASP A 79 14.26 -5.79 4.87
CA ASP A 79 15.24 -5.65 3.82
C ASP A 79 14.60 -5.94 2.47
N TRP A 80 13.55 -6.77 2.41
CA TRP A 80 12.87 -7.18 1.17
C TRP A 80 11.37 -6.89 1.16
N HIS A 81 10.89 -6.36 0.03
CA HIS A 81 9.50 -6.02 -0.21
C HIS A 81 9.03 -6.53 -1.56
N TRP A 82 7.77 -6.97 -1.60
CA TRP A 82 7.09 -7.34 -2.83
C TRP A 82 6.02 -6.30 -3.19
N GLY A 83 5.95 -5.95 -4.47
CA GLY A 83 4.98 -4.99 -4.98
C GLY A 83 4.47 -5.37 -6.37
N ILE A 84 3.29 -4.87 -6.72
CA ILE A 84 2.71 -4.99 -8.06
C ILE A 84 2.06 -3.67 -8.46
N HIS A 85 2.13 -3.35 -9.74
CA HIS A 85 1.28 -2.33 -10.35
C HIS A 85 0.10 -3.02 -11.08
N PRO A 86 -1.09 -2.39 -11.16
CA PRO A 86 -2.24 -2.99 -11.84
C PRO A 86 -1.95 -3.29 -13.32
N GLN A 87 -2.54 -4.37 -13.85
CA GLN A 87 -2.28 -4.82 -15.24
C GLN A 87 -2.53 -3.70 -16.22
N GLU A 88 -3.74 -3.15 -16.12
CA GLU A 88 -4.31 -2.26 -17.12
C GLU A 88 -3.76 -0.83 -17.01
N TYR A 89 -3.06 -0.52 -15.91
CA TYR A 89 -2.50 0.79 -15.70
C TYR A 89 -1.23 0.98 -16.55
N ILE A 90 -1.24 1.99 -17.42
CA ILE A 90 -0.09 2.48 -18.16
C ILE A 90 0.09 3.95 -17.80
N GLY A 91 1.27 4.30 -17.30
CA GLY A 91 1.52 5.66 -16.84
C GLY A 91 2.55 5.76 -15.72
N PRO A 92 2.60 6.92 -15.06
CA PRO A 92 3.48 7.16 -13.93
C PRO A 92 3.18 6.21 -12.79
N VAL A 93 4.22 5.61 -12.25
CA VAL A 93 4.18 4.74 -11.08
C VAL A 93 5.31 5.15 -10.14
N TRP A 94 5.26 4.68 -8.90
CA TRP A 94 6.25 5.06 -7.90
C TRP A 94 6.50 3.96 -6.87
N VAL A 95 7.72 3.98 -6.33
CA VAL A 95 8.16 3.24 -5.15
C VAL A 95 8.55 4.28 -4.10
N ARG A 96 7.93 4.25 -2.92
CA ARG A 96 8.14 5.21 -1.85
C ARG A 96 8.83 4.54 -0.69
N ILE A 97 9.91 5.18 -0.22
CA ILE A 97 10.79 4.66 0.82
C ILE A 97 10.71 5.59 2.02
N THR A 98 10.46 5.02 3.19
CA THR A 98 10.41 5.70 4.48
C THR A 98 11.44 5.04 5.40
N ALA A 99 12.47 5.79 5.79
CA ALA A 99 13.50 5.28 6.70
C ALA A 99 12.92 5.03 8.10
N ALA A 100 13.43 4.02 8.81
CA ALA A 100 13.15 3.88 10.23
C ALA A 100 13.72 5.10 10.99
N PRO A 101 13.12 5.51 12.12
CA PRO A 101 13.55 6.69 12.87
C PRO A 101 15.06 6.75 13.16
N GLU A 102 15.66 5.61 13.50
CA GLU A 102 17.09 5.45 13.79
C GLU A 102 18.02 5.53 12.57
N GLN A 103 17.47 5.41 11.36
CA GLN A 103 18.20 5.44 10.08
C GLN A 103 17.87 6.71 9.27
N GLN A 104 17.08 7.62 9.84
CA GLN A 104 16.75 8.87 9.17
C GLN A 104 18.00 9.69 8.89
N GLY A 105 18.08 10.14 7.65
CA GLY A 105 19.21 10.86 7.14
C GLY A 105 20.40 9.96 6.80
N GLU A 106 20.31 8.63 6.87
CA GLU A 106 21.38 7.74 6.39
C GLU A 106 21.24 7.42 4.89
N ASP A 107 22.32 6.88 4.33
CA ASP A 107 22.34 6.41 2.95
C ASP A 107 21.76 4.99 2.88
N HIS A 108 20.75 4.79 2.04
CA HIS A 108 20.15 3.50 1.73
C HIS A 108 20.56 3.04 0.33
N VAL A 109 21.11 1.85 0.22
CA VAL A 109 21.25 1.13 -1.04
C VAL A 109 19.90 0.52 -1.39
N VAL A 110 19.33 0.97 -2.50
CA VAL A 110 18.02 0.52 -2.98
C VAL A 110 18.21 -0.27 -4.25
N THR A 111 17.73 -1.51 -4.25
CA THR A 111 17.72 -2.40 -5.41
C THR A 111 16.27 -2.69 -5.78
N ILE A 112 15.87 -2.44 -7.03
CA ILE A 112 14.53 -2.72 -7.53
C ILE A 112 14.64 -3.63 -8.74
N LEU A 113 14.08 -4.82 -8.62
CA LEU A 113 13.84 -5.72 -9.72
C LEU A 113 12.40 -5.52 -10.21
N TRP A 114 12.23 -5.22 -11.49
CA TRP A 114 10.93 -5.11 -12.13
C TRP A 114 10.92 -5.92 -13.42
N GLY A 115 10.29 -7.10 -13.38
CA GLY A 115 10.40 -8.08 -14.45
C GLY A 115 11.85 -8.51 -14.66
N ASP A 116 12.42 -8.13 -15.81
CA ASP A 116 13.80 -8.42 -16.24
C ASP A 116 14.73 -7.20 -16.15
N SER A 117 14.26 -6.13 -15.52
CA SER A 117 14.99 -4.87 -15.39
C SER A 117 15.36 -4.65 -13.92
N LEU A 118 16.61 -4.26 -13.69
CA LEU A 118 17.19 -4.03 -12.39
C LEU A 118 17.58 -2.56 -12.27
N PHE A 119 17.21 -1.93 -11.19
CA PHE A 119 17.67 -0.62 -10.77
C PHE A 119 18.43 -0.79 -9.45
N GLU A 120 19.58 -0.12 -9.32
CA GLU A 120 20.34 -0.10 -8.07
C GLU A 120 20.95 1.28 -7.86
N LYS A 121 20.70 1.87 -6.69
CA LYS A 121 21.22 3.20 -6.37
C LYS A 121 21.31 3.44 -4.87
N THR A 122 22.35 4.13 -4.44
CA THR A 122 22.44 4.71 -3.11
C THR A 122 21.68 6.04 -3.06
N ILE A 123 20.74 6.17 -2.14
CA ILE A 123 19.93 7.38 -1.92
C ILE A 123 19.96 7.75 -0.43
N ARG A 124 19.94 9.03 -0.11
CA ARG A 124 19.80 9.49 1.28
C ARG A 124 18.33 9.72 1.59
N VAL A 125 17.80 9.05 2.61
CA VAL A 125 16.38 9.15 3.00
C VAL A 125 16.30 9.88 4.33
N GLY A 126 15.68 11.06 4.33
CA GLY A 126 15.60 11.92 5.52
C GLY A 126 14.45 11.56 6.47
N ASP A 127 14.02 12.56 7.22
CA ASP A 127 12.82 12.54 8.05
C ASP A 127 11.52 12.49 7.23
N THR A 128 11.57 12.94 5.98
CA THR A 128 10.46 12.82 5.03
C THR A 128 10.68 11.67 4.03
N PRO A 129 9.64 10.90 3.69
CA PRO A 129 9.73 9.82 2.70
C PRO A 129 10.19 10.31 1.32
N LEU A 130 10.90 9.43 0.60
CA LEU A 130 11.37 9.68 -0.75
C LEU A 130 10.65 8.79 -1.76
N SER A 131 10.02 9.42 -2.75
CA SER A 131 9.42 8.70 -3.87
C SER A 131 10.41 8.55 -5.04
N LEU A 132 10.62 7.31 -5.48
CA LEU A 132 11.28 6.97 -6.73
C LEU A 132 10.20 6.80 -7.81
N ARG A 133 10.26 7.61 -8.86
CA ARG A 133 9.27 7.65 -9.94
C ARG A 133 9.79 6.98 -11.18
N HIS A 134 8.92 6.19 -11.78
CA HIS A 134 9.16 5.58 -13.09
C HIS A 134 7.87 5.47 -13.89
N ARG A 135 7.94 4.91 -15.10
CA ARG A 135 6.77 4.75 -15.96
C ARG A 135 6.52 3.30 -16.35
N LYS A 136 5.29 2.84 -16.14
CA LYS A 136 4.78 1.58 -16.69
C LYS A 136 4.35 1.81 -18.13
N LEU A 137 4.97 1.07 -19.04
CA LEU A 137 4.80 1.23 -20.49
C LEU A 137 3.96 0.12 -21.12
N LEU A 138 3.81 -1.01 -20.42
CA LEU A 138 3.14 -2.21 -20.92
C LEU A 138 1.92 -2.53 -20.07
N ASN A 139 0.93 -3.17 -20.69
CA ASN A 139 -0.22 -3.75 -20.00
C ASN A 139 0.16 -5.14 -19.46
N ASP A 140 1.03 -5.15 -18.45
CA ASP A 140 1.55 -6.35 -17.81
C ASP A 140 1.37 -6.33 -16.29
N HIS A 141 1.65 -7.47 -15.67
CA HIS A 141 1.69 -7.67 -14.22
C HIS A 141 3.10 -7.96 -13.74
N ALA A 142 4.11 -7.29 -14.32
CA ALA A 142 5.50 -7.53 -13.94
C ALA A 142 5.68 -7.24 -12.43
N PRO A 143 6.09 -8.24 -11.62
CA PRO A 143 6.25 -8.06 -10.18
C PRO A 143 7.44 -7.15 -9.89
N LEU A 144 7.34 -6.41 -8.80
CA LEU A 144 8.45 -5.68 -8.20
C LEU A 144 8.97 -6.46 -6.99
N LEU A 145 10.27 -6.67 -6.98
CA LEU A 145 11.00 -7.10 -5.80
C LEU A 145 11.97 -5.99 -5.43
N ILE A 146 11.81 -5.44 -4.24
CA ILE A 146 12.52 -4.24 -3.79
C ILE A 146 13.33 -4.63 -2.57
N HIS A 147 14.61 -4.29 -2.57
CA HIS A 147 15.49 -4.44 -1.44
C HIS A 147 16.03 -3.07 -0.99
N THR A 148 16.11 -2.86 0.32
CA THR A 148 16.67 -1.65 0.92
C THR A 148 17.64 -2.01 2.03
N SER A 149 18.86 -1.45 2.00
CA SER A 149 19.83 -1.59 3.09
C SER A 149 20.41 -0.22 3.45
N PRO A 150 20.22 0.30 4.68
CA PRO A 150 19.47 -0.32 5.78
C PRO A 150 18.00 -0.60 5.44
N ALA A 151 17.39 -1.54 6.17
CA ALA A 151 15.97 -1.86 6.08
C ALA A 151 15.13 -0.59 6.11
N ALA A 152 14.07 -0.50 5.32
CA ALA A 152 13.17 0.65 5.32
C ALA A 152 11.73 0.17 5.17
N GLN A 153 10.77 1.05 5.39
CA GLN A 153 9.41 0.79 4.92
C GLN A 153 9.33 1.16 3.43
N VAL A 154 8.75 0.26 2.64
CA VAL A 154 8.52 0.48 1.21
C VAL A 154 7.03 0.37 0.89
N THR A 155 6.53 1.32 0.10
CA THR A 155 5.17 1.28 -0.47
C THR A 155 5.25 1.53 -1.97
N VAL A 156 4.32 0.95 -2.74
CA VAL A 156 4.26 1.12 -4.20
C VAL A 156 2.91 1.67 -4.61
N GLY A 157 2.87 2.42 -5.71
CA GLY A 157 1.60 2.93 -6.22
C GLY A 157 1.69 3.51 -7.63
N GLU A 158 0.55 4.05 -8.06
CA GLU A 158 0.34 4.59 -9.39
C GLU A 158 0.02 6.09 -9.37
N GLY A 159 0.09 6.71 -10.54
CA GLY A 159 -0.17 8.12 -10.73
C GLY A 159 0.95 9.02 -10.21
N ARG A 160 0.56 10.21 -9.77
CA ARG A 160 1.50 11.20 -9.25
C ARG A 160 2.05 10.70 -7.90
N ALA A 161 3.38 10.68 -7.79
CA ALA A 161 4.03 10.37 -6.53
C ALA A 161 3.57 11.31 -5.39
N PRO A 162 3.38 10.77 -4.18
CA PRO A 162 2.85 11.53 -3.05
C PRO A 162 3.86 12.56 -2.50
N ASP A 163 5.16 12.30 -2.63
CA ASP A 163 6.18 13.10 -1.97
C ASP A 163 6.66 14.29 -2.82
N LYS A 164 6.82 15.45 -2.15
CA LYS A 164 7.33 16.69 -2.76
C LYS A 164 8.75 16.51 -3.28
N HIS A 165 9.58 15.79 -2.53
CA HIS A 165 10.90 15.34 -2.98
C HIS A 165 10.75 13.96 -3.62
N ASN A 166 11.20 13.85 -4.87
CA ASN A 166 11.14 12.59 -5.61
C ASN A 166 12.27 12.53 -6.65
N LEU A 167 12.68 11.32 -6.98
CA LEU A 167 13.71 11.05 -7.98
C LEU A 167 13.09 10.36 -9.18
N LEU A 168 13.39 10.83 -10.38
CA LEU A 168 13.06 10.10 -11.61
C LEU A 168 14.13 9.01 -11.81
N ILE A 169 13.69 7.76 -11.98
CA ILE A 169 14.61 6.62 -12.13
C ILE A 169 14.55 5.95 -13.52
N ASP A 170 13.82 6.53 -14.49
CA ASP A 170 13.64 5.97 -15.85
C ASP A 170 14.96 5.67 -16.58
N GLU A 171 16.05 6.39 -16.28
CA GLU A 171 17.37 6.21 -16.93
C GLU A 171 18.32 5.25 -16.17
N GLY A 172 17.93 4.77 -14.97
CA GLY A 172 18.80 3.97 -14.11
C GLY A 172 18.66 2.46 -14.24
N TRP A 173 17.85 1.98 -15.18
CA TRP A 173 17.52 0.56 -15.32
C TRP A 173 18.54 -0.17 -16.21
N ARG A 174 18.98 -1.33 -15.77
CA ARG A 174 19.79 -2.29 -16.54
C ARG A 174 19.01 -3.59 -16.72
N ARG A 175 19.04 -4.15 -17.93
CA ARG A 175 18.45 -5.47 -18.20
C ARG A 175 19.30 -6.54 -17.54
N ILE A 176 18.66 -7.55 -16.96
CA ILE A 176 19.35 -8.69 -16.37
C ILE A 176 19.81 -9.62 -17.50
N GLU A 177 21.09 -9.98 -17.49
CA GLU A 177 21.65 -10.92 -18.46
C GLU A 177 20.98 -12.29 -18.31
N GLY A 178 20.51 -12.85 -19.44
CA GLY A 178 19.86 -14.17 -19.49
C GLY A 178 18.34 -14.18 -19.42
N SER A 179 17.68 -13.03 -19.26
CA SER A 179 16.21 -12.96 -19.33
C SER A 179 15.71 -13.23 -20.77
N PRO A 180 14.69 -14.09 -20.96
CA PRO A 180 14.19 -14.42 -22.29
C PRO A 180 13.65 -13.17 -22.98
N GLN A 181 14.11 -12.91 -24.22
CA GLN A 181 13.58 -11.81 -25.02
C GLN A 181 12.11 -12.09 -25.33
N THR A 182 11.20 -11.32 -24.73
CA THR A 182 9.81 -11.29 -25.18
C THR A 182 9.82 -10.57 -26.53
N ARG A 183 9.73 -11.35 -27.62
CA ARG A 183 9.52 -10.80 -28.96
C ARG A 183 8.18 -10.05 -28.96
N GLN A 184 8.22 -8.81 -29.43
CA GLN A 184 7.03 -8.01 -29.78
C GLN A 184 6.20 -8.73 -30.85
#